data_AF-A0A561USS9-F1
#
_entry.id   AF-A0A561USS9-F1
#
_cell.length_a   1.000
_cell.length_b   1.000
_cell.length_c   1.000
_cell.angle_alpha   90.00
_cell.angle_beta   90.00
_cell.angle_gamma   90.00
#
_symmetry.space_group_name_H-M   'P 1'
#
loop_
_entity.id
_entity.type
_entity.pdbx_description
1 polymer ?
#
loop_
_entity_poly.entity_id
_entity_poly.type
_entity_poly.pdbx_seq_one_letter_code
_entity_poly.pdbx_strand_id
1 'polypeptide(L)'
;MSGAAWGNDFVRRTQVRGCLLGGAIGDALGNPVDFLSLAGIRRAHGEQGVRGLTADEDGVVGRVTDDTQMTLFTAEGLIRAHSRAMSKGIGGAETAVIRRAYLRWLDIQNHPAPPARGGEDPVRTGRLRQQPPAFRRPGWCARKAGR
;
A
#
# COMPACT_ATOMS: atom_id res chain seq x y z
N MET A 1 4.06 -12.29 -37.20
CA MET A 1 2.99 -11.40 -36.68
C MET A 1 3.10 -11.30 -35.16
N SER A 2 3.67 -10.22 -34.60
CA SER A 2 3.62 -9.96 -33.13
C SER A 2 3.98 -8.51 -32.73
N GLY A 3 3.91 -7.49 -33.59
CA GLY A 3 4.28 -6.12 -33.18
C GLY A 3 3.31 -5.49 -32.16
N ALA A 4 2.01 -5.77 -32.30
CA ALA A 4 0.96 -5.18 -31.47
C ALA A 4 0.85 -5.75 -30.05
N ALA A 5 1.21 -7.03 -29.85
CA ALA A 5 1.13 -7.68 -28.54
C ALA A 5 2.17 -7.14 -27.55
N TRP A 6 3.37 -6.81 -28.03
CA TRP A 6 4.44 -6.23 -27.22
C TRP A 6 4.14 -4.77 -26.85
N GLY A 7 3.52 -4.01 -27.77
CA GLY A 7 3.03 -2.66 -27.49
C GLY A 7 1.97 -2.64 -26.38
N ASN A 8 1.03 -3.59 -26.40
CA ASN A 8 -0.03 -3.67 -25.38
C ASN A 8 0.49 -4.08 -23.99
N ASP A 9 1.45 -5.02 -23.91
CA ASP A 9 2.07 -5.40 -22.64
C ASP A 9 2.90 -4.24 -22.04
N PHE A 10 3.66 -3.53 -22.87
CA PHE A 10 4.40 -2.33 -22.43
C PHE A 10 3.48 -1.23 -21.89
N VAL A 11 2.39 -0.93 -22.60
CA VAL A 11 1.39 0.07 -22.18
C VAL A 11 0.76 -0.32 -20.85
N ARG A 12 0.31 -1.57 -20.69
CA ARG A 12 -0.29 -2.05 -19.43
C ARG A 12 0.68 -1.98 -18.26
N ARG A 13 1.93 -2.41 -18.45
CA ARG A 13 2.97 -2.34 -17.40
C ARG A 13 3.22 -0.90 -16.97
N THR A 14 3.27 0.02 -17.92
CA THR A 14 3.44 1.45 -17.65
C THR A 14 2.26 2.00 -16.87
N GLN A 15 1.02 1.67 -17.28
CA GLN A 15 -0.20 2.08 -16.57
C GLN A 15 -0.24 1.55 -15.14
N VAL A 16 0.00 0.25 -14.93
CA VAL A 16 0.01 -0.36 -13.59
C VAL A 16 1.05 0.30 -12.69
N ARG A 17 2.27 0.53 -13.20
CA ARG A 17 3.33 1.22 -12.45
C ARG A 17 2.94 2.67 -12.14
N GLY A 18 2.39 3.39 -13.12
CA GLY A 18 1.93 4.76 -12.95
C GLY A 18 0.82 4.88 -11.92
N CYS A 19 -0.15 3.96 -11.92
CA CYS A 19 -1.22 3.93 -10.93
C CYS A 19 -0.69 3.68 -9.51
N LEU A 20 0.21 2.70 -9.35
CA LEU A 20 0.79 2.39 -8.03
C LEU A 20 1.67 3.54 -7.51
N LEU A 21 2.51 4.12 -8.37
CA LEU A 21 3.38 5.23 -8.00
C LEU A 21 2.58 6.51 -7.74
N GLY A 22 1.62 6.84 -8.61
CA GLY A 22 0.76 8.00 -8.45
C GLY A 22 -0.12 7.89 -7.19
N GLY A 23 -0.62 6.71 -6.87
CA GLY A 23 -1.33 6.43 -5.62
C GLY A 23 -0.44 6.68 -4.40
N ALA A 24 0.80 6.17 -4.42
CA ALA A 24 1.75 6.39 -3.33
C ALA A 24 2.15 7.87 -3.16
N ILE A 25 2.29 8.61 -4.26
CA ILE A 25 2.54 10.07 -4.22
C ILE A 25 1.32 10.80 -3.64
N GLY A 26 0.11 10.43 -4.07
CA GLY A 26 -1.13 11.02 -3.57
C GLY A 26 -1.33 10.79 -2.07
N ASP A 27 -1.10 9.57 -1.61
CA ASP A 27 -1.09 9.20 -0.20
C ASP A 27 -0.08 10.05 0.60
N ALA A 28 1.17 10.11 0.13
CA ALA A 28 2.21 10.89 0.79
C ALA A 28 1.93 12.42 0.82
N LEU A 29 1.24 12.96 -0.18
CA LEU A 29 0.79 14.36 -0.21
C LEU A 29 -0.39 14.61 0.72
N GLY A 30 -1.31 13.65 0.83
CA GLY A 30 -2.52 13.74 1.65
C GLY A 30 -2.27 13.50 3.14
N ASN A 31 -1.30 12.67 3.48
CA ASN A 31 -1.03 12.24 4.86
C ASN A 31 -0.87 13.41 5.86
N PRO A 32 -0.10 14.48 5.59
CA PRO A 32 0.04 15.59 6.54
C PRO A 32 -1.23 16.44 6.77
N VAL A 33 -2.25 16.27 5.93
CA VAL A 33 -3.46 17.11 5.93
C VAL A 33 -4.75 16.30 6.11
N ASP A 34 -4.67 15.00 6.39
CA ASP A 34 -5.84 14.09 6.44
C ASP A 34 -6.92 14.51 7.46
N PHE A 35 -6.54 15.17 8.55
CA PHE A 35 -7.44 15.67 9.60
C PHE A 35 -7.77 17.16 9.49
N LEU A 36 -7.26 17.87 8.48
CA LEU A 36 -7.55 19.27 8.29
C LEU A 36 -8.81 19.45 7.44
N SER A 37 -9.69 20.37 7.86
CA SER A 37 -10.72 20.87 6.96
C SER A 37 -10.08 21.67 5.82
N LEU A 38 -10.79 21.87 4.70
CA LEU A 38 -10.29 22.69 3.60
C LEU A 38 -9.83 24.09 4.06
N ALA A 39 -10.57 24.71 4.98
CA ALA A 39 -10.17 25.99 5.59
C ALA A 39 -8.90 25.85 6.44
N GLY A 40 -8.72 24.74 7.16
CA GLY A 40 -7.50 24.42 7.88
C GLY A 40 -6.30 24.25 6.95
N ILE A 41 -6.46 23.52 5.84
CA ILE A 41 -5.43 23.34 4.80
C ILE A 41 -5.01 24.70 4.24
N ARG A 42 -5.98 25.55 3.88
CA ARG A 42 -5.68 26.89 3.33
C ARG A 42 -5.00 27.80 4.32
N ARG A 43 -5.36 27.74 5.61
CA ARG A 43 -4.64 28.49 6.65
C ARG A 43 -3.19 28.03 6.82
N ALA A 44 -2.94 26.71 6.73
CA ALA A 44 -1.61 26.15 6.91
C ALA A 44 -0.71 26.26 5.66
N HIS A 45 -1.28 26.19 4.45
CA HIS A 45 -0.53 26.06 3.19
C HIS A 45 -0.84 27.15 2.15
N GLY A 46 -1.76 28.07 2.45
CA GLY A 46 -2.25 29.10 1.53
C GLY A 46 -3.42 28.63 0.66
N GLU A 47 -4.01 29.55 -0.11
CA GLU A 47 -5.21 29.29 -0.93
C GLU A 47 -5.03 28.16 -1.97
N GLN A 48 -3.80 27.95 -2.44
CA GLN A 48 -3.45 26.87 -3.38
C GLN A 48 -3.29 25.50 -2.71
N GLY A 49 -3.34 25.43 -1.37
CA GLY A 49 -3.17 24.19 -0.61
C GLY A 49 -1.77 23.59 -0.73
N VAL A 50 -1.69 22.27 -0.56
CA VAL A 50 -0.44 21.51 -0.62
C VAL A 50 0.10 21.48 -2.04
N ARG A 51 1.33 21.96 -2.25
CA ARG A 51 2.01 22.01 -3.57
C ARG A 51 3.26 21.13 -3.66
N GLY A 52 3.57 20.39 -2.61
CA GLY A 52 4.72 19.50 -2.52
C GLY A 52 4.66 18.64 -1.27
N LEU A 53 5.57 17.69 -1.14
CA LEU A 53 5.64 16.83 0.03
C LEU A 53 6.00 17.66 1.26
N THR A 54 5.13 17.64 2.26
CA THR A 54 5.36 18.28 3.57
C THR A 54 5.62 17.23 4.64
N ALA A 55 6.17 17.66 5.76
CA ALA A 55 6.37 16.79 6.90
C ALA A 55 5.02 16.41 7.52
N ASP A 56 4.88 15.15 7.94
CA ASP A 56 3.77 14.69 8.77
C ASP A 56 3.93 15.15 10.24
N GLU A 57 3.00 14.75 11.11
CA GLU A 57 3.02 15.09 12.54
C GLU A 57 4.29 14.61 13.28
N ASP A 58 5.02 13.62 12.74
CA ASP A 58 6.29 13.12 13.28
C ASP A 58 7.51 13.82 12.66
N GLY A 59 7.30 14.83 11.81
CA GLY A 59 8.37 15.53 11.11
C GLY A 59 8.92 14.80 9.88
N VAL A 60 8.26 13.75 9.40
CA VAL A 60 8.76 12.95 8.26
C VAL A 60 8.09 13.35 6.96
N VAL A 61 8.92 13.69 5.97
CA VAL A 61 8.48 14.12 4.64
C VAL A 61 8.26 12.92 3.73
N GLY A 62 7.14 12.91 3.01
CA GLY A 62 6.86 11.90 1.97
C GLY A 62 6.53 10.51 2.52
N ARG A 63 6.10 10.42 3.78
CA ARG A 63 5.68 9.16 4.39
C ARG A 63 4.36 8.68 3.77
N VAL A 64 4.36 7.45 3.25
CA VAL A 64 3.16 6.72 2.84
C VAL A 64 2.44 6.08 4.03
N THR A 65 1.14 5.87 3.92
CA THR A 65 0.27 5.39 5.02
C THR A 65 -0.27 3.98 4.75
N ASP A 66 -1.27 3.57 5.54
CA ASP A 66 -2.01 2.33 5.34
C ASP A 66 -2.65 2.25 3.95
N ASP A 67 -2.98 3.38 3.32
CA ASP A 67 -3.52 3.42 1.95
C ASP A 67 -2.55 2.77 0.95
N THR A 68 -1.29 3.21 0.92
CA THR A 68 -0.27 2.58 0.06
C THR A 68 0.05 1.16 0.53
N GLN A 69 0.20 0.96 1.84
CA GLN A 69 0.59 -0.35 2.38
C GLN A 69 -0.45 -1.43 2.03
N MET A 70 -1.72 -1.20 2.34
CA MET A 70 -2.80 -2.13 2.03
C MET A 70 -2.94 -2.33 0.52
N THR A 71 -2.76 -1.30 -0.29
CA THR A 71 -2.73 -1.42 -1.76
C THR A 71 -1.65 -2.39 -2.23
N LEU A 72 -0.43 -2.31 -1.69
CA LEU A 72 0.66 -3.24 -2.01
C LEU A 72 0.34 -4.68 -1.57
N PHE A 73 -0.25 -4.87 -0.40
CA PHE A 73 -0.69 -6.19 0.06
C PHE A 73 -1.83 -6.76 -0.77
N THR A 74 -2.74 -5.93 -1.28
CA THR A 74 -3.76 -6.33 -2.26
C THR A 74 -3.12 -6.84 -3.55
N ALA A 75 -2.16 -6.08 -4.09
CA ALA A 75 -1.44 -6.48 -5.30
C ALA A 75 -0.70 -7.81 -5.11
N GLU A 76 -0.01 -8.00 -3.97
CA GLU A 76 0.63 -9.28 -3.64
C GLU A 76 -0.40 -10.41 -3.51
N GLY A 77 -1.55 -10.16 -2.88
CA GLY A 77 -2.64 -11.11 -2.77
C GLY A 77 -3.15 -11.58 -4.13
N LEU A 78 -3.39 -10.64 -5.07
CA LEU A 78 -3.82 -10.93 -6.43
C LEU A 78 -2.77 -11.74 -7.21
N ILE A 79 -1.49 -11.34 -7.14
CA ILE A 79 -0.39 -12.06 -7.80
C ILE A 79 -0.30 -13.51 -7.28
N ARG A 80 -0.37 -13.71 -5.97
CA ARG A 80 -0.34 -15.04 -5.34
C ARG A 80 -1.56 -15.88 -5.71
N ALA A 81 -2.74 -15.28 -5.75
CA ALA A 81 -3.97 -15.97 -6.14
C ALA A 81 -3.89 -16.45 -7.59
N HIS A 82 -3.47 -15.56 -8.50
CA HIS A 82 -3.27 -15.89 -9.91
C HIS A 82 -2.21 -17.00 -10.08
N SER A 83 -1.04 -16.88 -9.45
CA SER A 83 0.00 -17.91 -9.51
C SER A 83 -0.50 -19.26 -9.00
N ARG A 84 -1.23 -19.30 -7.88
CA ARG A 84 -1.84 -20.53 -7.36
C ARG A 84 -2.84 -21.11 -8.37
N ALA A 85 -3.71 -20.29 -8.95
CA ALA A 85 -4.71 -20.74 -9.91
C ALA A 85 -4.04 -21.37 -11.15
N MET A 86 -2.99 -20.74 -11.67
CA MET A 86 -2.20 -21.28 -12.78
C MET A 86 -1.52 -22.61 -12.41
N SER A 87 -0.86 -22.70 -11.24
CA SER A 87 -0.16 -23.92 -10.83
C SER A 87 -1.09 -25.08 -10.50
N LYS A 88 -2.30 -24.82 -10.00
CA LYS A 88 -3.28 -25.86 -9.61
C LYS A 88 -4.32 -26.16 -10.68
N GLY A 89 -4.42 -25.34 -11.73
CA GLY A 89 -5.49 -25.42 -12.73
C GLY A 89 -6.89 -25.08 -12.18
N ILE A 90 -7.01 -24.54 -10.97
CA ILE A 90 -8.29 -24.27 -10.28
C ILE A 90 -8.26 -22.90 -9.61
N GLY A 91 -9.18 -22.02 -10.00
CA GLY A 91 -9.40 -20.67 -9.43
C GLY A 91 -10.28 -20.66 -8.17
N GLY A 92 -10.80 -19.49 -7.81
CA GLY A 92 -11.82 -19.33 -6.75
C GLY A 92 -11.26 -19.14 -5.33
N ALA A 93 -9.94 -19.07 -5.18
CA ALA A 93 -9.29 -18.86 -3.88
C ALA A 93 -8.87 -17.39 -3.65
N GLU A 94 -9.20 -16.47 -4.55
CA GLU A 94 -8.75 -15.08 -4.58
C GLU A 94 -9.07 -14.37 -3.27
N THR A 95 -10.32 -14.41 -2.83
CA THR A 95 -10.78 -13.79 -1.56
C THR A 95 -9.99 -14.32 -0.36
N ALA A 96 -9.78 -15.64 -0.28
CA ALA A 96 -9.04 -16.25 0.82
C ALA A 96 -7.55 -15.86 0.81
N VAL A 97 -6.94 -15.75 -0.37
CA VAL A 97 -5.53 -15.36 -0.53
C VAL A 97 -5.32 -13.87 -0.23
N ILE A 98 -6.23 -13.00 -0.68
CA ILE A 98 -6.21 -11.56 -0.39
C ILE A 98 -6.44 -11.33 1.11
N ARG A 99 -7.41 -12.02 1.73
CA ARG A 99 -7.62 -11.98 3.19
C ARG A 99 -6.33 -12.31 3.95
N ARG A 100 -5.60 -13.35 3.52
CA ARG A 100 -4.30 -13.69 4.13
C ARG A 100 -3.27 -12.58 3.92
N ALA A 101 -3.29 -11.86 2.79
CA ALA A 101 -2.42 -10.71 2.59
C ALA A 101 -2.70 -9.58 3.58
N TYR A 102 -3.97 -9.28 3.85
CA TYR A 102 -4.33 -8.31 4.90
C TYR A 102 -3.95 -8.78 6.30
N LEU A 103 -4.05 -10.08 6.60
CA LEU A 103 -3.52 -10.60 7.86
C LEU A 103 -2.00 -10.43 7.96
N ARG A 104 -1.24 -10.60 6.86
CA ARG A 104 0.20 -10.31 6.84
C ARG A 104 0.48 -8.83 7.11
N TRP A 105 -0.29 -7.94 6.49
CA TRP A 105 -0.21 -6.50 6.73
C TRP A 105 -0.52 -6.15 8.19
N LEU A 106 -1.59 -6.69 8.75
CA LEU A 106 -1.96 -6.44 10.14
C LEU A 106 -0.88 -6.93 11.10
N ASP A 107 -0.34 -8.13 10.87
CA ASP A 107 0.68 -8.70 11.73
C ASP A 107 1.97 -7.85 11.73
N ILE A 108 2.39 -7.26 10.60
CA ILE A 108 3.56 -6.36 10.59
C ILE A 108 3.32 -5.04 11.34
N GLN A 109 2.08 -4.58 11.50
CA GLN A 109 1.80 -3.39 12.32
C GLN A 109 2.10 -3.62 13.81
N ASN A 110 2.13 -4.88 14.25
CA ASN A 110 2.46 -5.26 15.63
C ASN A 110 3.98 -5.41 15.86
N HIS A 111 4.82 -5.08 14.87
CA HIS A 111 6.26 -5.22 14.97
C HIS A 111 6.98 -3.89 14.67
N PRO A 112 7.99 -3.50 15.47
CA PRO A 112 8.74 -2.26 15.26
C PRO A 112 9.70 -2.32 14.06
N ALA A 113 9.99 -3.52 13.55
CA ALA A 113 10.89 -3.81 12.45
C ALA A 113 10.47 -5.12 11.77
N PRO A 114 10.99 -5.45 10.57
CA PRO A 114 10.76 -6.73 9.92
C PRO A 114 11.00 -7.93 10.84
N PRO A 115 9.96 -8.67 11.23
CA PRO A 115 10.11 -9.83 12.08
C PRO A 115 10.69 -10.99 11.27
N ALA A 116 11.31 -11.93 11.97
CA ALA A 116 11.80 -13.16 11.37
C ALA A 116 10.68 -13.90 10.61
N ARG A 117 11.07 -14.66 9.59
CA ARG A 117 10.11 -15.51 8.85
C ARG A 117 9.58 -16.58 9.81
N GLY A 118 8.26 -16.68 9.92
CA GLY A 118 7.58 -17.57 10.85
C GLY A 118 7.37 -18.99 10.31
N GLY A 119 8.37 -19.57 9.64
CA GLY A 119 8.26 -20.91 9.06
C GLY A 119 7.15 -21.01 8.00
N GLU A 120 6.24 -21.98 8.16
CA GLU A 120 5.13 -22.27 7.23
C GLU A 120 3.86 -21.43 7.47
N ASP A 121 3.84 -20.55 8.48
CA ASP A 121 2.67 -19.72 8.76
C ASP A 121 2.34 -18.82 7.54
N PRO A 122 1.16 -18.96 6.90
CA PRO A 122 0.80 -18.19 5.72
C PRO A 122 0.74 -16.67 5.97
N VAL A 123 0.64 -16.25 7.23
CA VAL A 123 0.65 -14.85 7.70
C VAL A 123 2.08 -14.31 7.95
N ARG A 124 3.09 -15.19 8.03
CA ARG A 124 4.49 -14.80 8.29
C ARG A 124 5.42 -15.11 7.12
N THR A 125 4.90 -15.02 5.90
CA THR A 125 5.63 -15.24 4.63
C THR A 125 5.64 -13.98 3.75
N GLY A 126 6.46 -13.96 2.68
CA GLY A 126 6.44 -12.91 1.65
C GLY A 126 7.51 -11.85 1.77
N ARG A 127 7.82 -11.21 0.62
CA ARG A 127 8.86 -10.18 0.52
C ARG A 127 8.39 -8.80 1.01
N LEU A 128 7.11 -8.45 0.85
CA LEU A 128 6.57 -7.16 1.32
C LEU A 128 6.72 -6.98 2.83
N ARG A 129 6.56 -8.06 3.58
CA ARG A 129 6.81 -8.11 5.03
C ARG A 129 8.28 -7.84 5.41
N GLN A 130 9.21 -7.80 4.47
CA GLN A 130 10.61 -7.48 4.73
C GLN A 130 10.96 -6.06 4.26
N GLN A 131 10.00 -5.29 3.77
CA GLN A 131 10.22 -3.94 3.27
C GLN A 131 9.96 -2.90 4.36
N PRO A 132 10.94 -2.07 4.75
CA PRO A 132 10.78 -1.06 5.79
C PRO A 132 9.59 -0.10 5.61
N PRO A 133 9.24 0.37 4.40
CA PRO A 133 8.06 1.24 4.20
C PRO A 133 6.72 0.57 4.52
N ALA A 134 6.68 -0.76 4.67
CA ALA A 134 5.48 -1.48 5.05
C ALA A 134 5.20 -1.40 6.57
N PHE A 135 6.16 -0.94 7.36
CA PHE A 135 6.10 -0.93 8.81
C PHE A 135 5.64 0.42 9.37
N ARG A 136 4.80 0.33 10.40
CA ARG A 136 4.56 1.37 11.41
C ARG A 136 4.06 2.71 10.85
N ARG A 137 2.73 2.85 10.78
CA ARG A 137 1.87 3.61 11.72
C ARG A 137 0.51 2.94 11.67
N PRO A 138 -0.26 2.88 12.78
CA PRO A 138 -1.65 2.51 12.65
C PRO A 138 -2.32 3.59 11.80
N GLY A 139 -2.81 3.14 10.65
CA GLY A 139 -3.68 3.91 9.80
C GLY A 139 -4.88 4.46 10.55
N TRP A 140 -5.50 5.45 9.93
CA TRP A 140 -6.85 6.01 10.14
C TRP A 140 -7.72 5.43 11.30
N CYS A 141 -7.87 4.10 11.41
CA CYS A 141 -8.59 3.40 12.49
C CYS A 141 -8.11 3.68 13.93
N ALA A 142 -6.80 3.73 14.22
CA ALA A 142 -6.36 3.95 15.61
C ALA A 142 -6.51 5.41 16.07
N ARG A 143 -6.49 6.36 15.12
CA ARG A 143 -6.60 7.80 15.42
C ARG A 143 -8.05 8.25 15.62
N LYS A 144 -9.04 7.60 14.97
CA LYS A 144 -10.46 7.82 15.29
C LYS A 144 -10.89 7.28 16.65
N ALA A 145 -10.28 6.20 17.13
CA ALA A 145 -10.67 5.57 18.39
C ALA A 145 -10.25 6.37 19.64
N GLY A 146 -9.41 7.40 19.48
CA GLY A 146 -8.88 8.23 20.57
C GLY A 146 -9.39 9.68 20.61
N ARG A 147 -10.41 10.04 19.83
CA ARG A 147 -11.12 11.33 19.93
C ARG A 147 -12.62 11.12 20.02
#